data_AF-A0A358UZC0-F1
#
_entry.id   AF-A0A358UZC0-F1
#
_cell.length_a   1.000
_cell.length_b   1.000
_cell.length_c   1.000
_cell.angle_alpha   90.00
_cell.angle_beta   90.00
_cell.angle_gamma   90.00
#
_symmetry.space_group_name_H-M   'P 1'
#
loop_
_entity.id
_entity.type
_entity.pdbx_description
1 polymer ?
#
loop_
_entity_poly.entity_id
_entity_poly.type
_entity_poly.pdbx_seq_one_letter_code
_entity_poly.pdbx_strand_id
1 'polypeptide(L)' 'MRRVRTHTNPLKRFSIEVPDWPNVFEDPKLPFALEFGSSKGEFLIRHAELFPKMNIL' A
#
# COMPACT_ATOMS: atom_id res chain seq x y z
N MET A 1 -30.20 -1.03 22.37
CA MET A 1 -28.78 -0.62 22.30
C MET A 1 -28.70 0.75 21.61
N ARG A 2 -28.34 1.82 22.33
CA ARG A 2 -28.39 3.21 21.82
C ARG A 2 -27.08 3.53 21.12
N ARG A 3 -27.10 3.75 19.79
CA ARG A 3 -25.91 4.19 19.02
C ARG A 3 -25.64 5.66 19.34
N VAL A 4 -24.66 5.93 20.19
CA VAL A 4 -24.11 7.28 20.37
C VAL A 4 -23.25 7.58 19.16
N ARG A 5 -23.58 8.65 18.41
CA ARG A 5 -22.67 9.18 17.38
C ARG A 5 -21.61 10.00 18.09
N THR A 6 -20.43 9.42 18.29
CA THR A 6 -19.25 10.17 18.70
C THR A 6 -18.84 11.08 17.54
N HIS A 7 -18.76 12.39 17.76
CA HIS A 7 -18.20 13.30 16.76
C HIS A 7 -16.69 13.03 16.66
N THR A 8 -16.29 12.29 15.64
CA THR A 8 -14.88 12.13 15.25
C THR A 8 -14.48 13.26 14.33
N ASN A 9 -13.37 13.96 14.62
CA ASN A 9 -12.81 14.96 13.72
C ASN A 9 -12.29 14.25 12.44
N PRO A 10 -12.88 14.49 11.25
CA PRO A 10 -12.46 13.85 10.00
C PRO A 10 -11.07 14.30 9.52
N LEU A 11 -10.53 15.38 10.09
CA LEU A 11 -9.19 15.91 9.79
C LEU A 11 -8.13 15.42 10.79
N LYS A 12 -8.52 14.59 11.77
CA LYS A 12 -7.55 14.00 12.70
C LYS A 12 -6.65 13.06 11.91
N ARG A 13 -5.40 13.44 11.71
CA ARG A 13 -4.38 12.58 11.09
C ARG A 13 -4.04 11.47 12.07
N PHE A 14 -3.98 10.25 11.55
CA PHE A 14 -3.48 9.10 12.28
C PHE A 14 -2.03 8.88 11.86
N SER A 15 -1.15 8.67 12.83
CA SER A 15 0.20 8.17 12.55
C SER A 15 0.07 6.71 12.15
N ILE A 16 0.59 6.36 10.98
CA ILE A 16 0.81 4.98 10.56
C ILE A 16 2.31 4.72 10.55
N GLU A 17 2.71 3.52 10.94
CA GLU A 17 4.08 3.08 10.72
C GLU A 17 4.26 2.87 9.22
N VAL A 18 5.27 3.52 8.66
CA VAL A 18 5.62 3.41 7.24
C VAL A 18 6.74 2.37 7.12
N PRO A 19 6.64 1.41 6.18
CA PRO A 19 7.73 0.46 5.93
C PRO A 19 9.03 1.17 5.56
N ASP A 20 10.16 0.54 5.87
CA ASP A 20 11.46 0.98 5.43
C ASP A 20 11.69 0.59 3.96
N TRP A 21 11.21 1.42 3.03
CA TRP A 21 11.19 1.12 1.59
C TRP A 21 12.54 0.71 0.98
N PRO A 22 13.69 1.32 1.34
CA PRO A 22 15.01 0.84 0.95
C PRO A 22 15.32 -0.62 1.30
N ASN A 23 14.67 -1.19 2.30
CA ASN A 23 14.81 -2.60 2.69
C ASN A 23 13.74 -3.50 2.05
N VAL A 24 12.76 -2.93 1.33
CA VAL A 24 11.70 -3.67 0.64
C VAL A 24 11.98 -3.78 -0.87
N PHE A 25 12.48 -2.70 -1.48
CA PHE A 25 12.77 -2.64 -2.92
C PHE A 25 14.25 -2.37 -3.17
N GLU A 26 14.83 -3.09 -4.14
CA GLU A 26 16.24 -2.95 -4.52
C GLU A 26 16.57 -1.55 -5.05
N ASP A 27 15.69 -0.96 -5.86
CA ASP A 27 15.77 0.44 -6.28
C ASP A 27 14.46 1.18 -5.97
N PRO A 28 14.37 1.86 -4.81
CA PRO A 28 13.20 2.65 -4.43
C PRO A 28 12.90 3.84 -5.35
N LYS A 29 13.79 4.18 -6.29
CA LYS A 29 13.60 5.31 -7.22
C LYS A 29 12.82 4.91 -8.47
N LEU A 30 12.62 3.63 -8.71
CA LEU A 30 11.78 3.15 -9.82
C LEU A 30 10.32 3.59 -9.62
N PRO A 31 9.54 3.74 -10.71
CA PRO A 31 8.11 4.01 -10.64
C PRO A 31 7.40 3.00 -9.73
N PHE A 32 6.35 3.46 -9.04
CA PHE A 32 5.61 2.66 -8.07
C PHE A 32 4.18 2.40 -8.53
N ALA A 33 3.74 1.15 -8.50
CA ALA A 33 2.37 0.74 -8.73
C ALA A 33 1.79 0.11 -7.47
N LEU A 34 0.70 0.69 -6.95
CA LEU A 34 -0.03 0.16 -5.81
C LEU A 34 -1.30 -0.54 -6.30
N GLU A 35 -1.41 -1.82 -5.98
CA GLU A 35 -2.56 -2.68 -6.23
C GLU A 35 -3.44 -2.74 -4.96
N PHE A 36 -4.74 -2.62 -5.15
CA PHE A 36 -5.71 -2.76 -4.08
C PHE A 36 -6.57 -4.00 -4.31
N GLY A 37 -6.55 -4.93 -3.35
CA GLY A 37 -7.43 -6.10 -3.38
C GLY A 37 -6.83 -7.33 -4.08
N SER A 38 -5.51 -7.47 -4.04
CA SER A 38 -4.74 -8.53 -4.70
C SER A 38 -5.05 -9.98 -4.32
N SER A 39 -5.86 -10.22 -3.28
CA SER A 39 -6.24 -11.55 -2.82
C SER A 39 -5.01 -12.47 -2.64
N LYS A 40 -4.77 -13.44 -3.53
CA LYS A 40 -3.63 -14.37 -3.48
C LYS A 40 -2.32 -13.80 -4.05
N GLY A 41 -2.34 -12.61 -4.65
CA GLY A 41 -1.14 -11.96 -5.20
C GLY A 41 -0.67 -12.50 -6.55
N GLU A 42 -1.38 -13.42 -7.18
CA GLU A 42 -0.99 -13.98 -8.50
C GLU A 42 -0.88 -12.90 -9.57
N PHE A 43 -1.77 -11.91 -9.55
CA PHE A 43 -1.71 -10.77 -10.46
C PHE A 43 -0.49 -9.88 -10.22
N LEU A 44 -0.10 -9.66 -8.95
CA LEU A 44 1.09 -8.89 -8.59
C LEU A 44 2.37 -9.53 -9.13
N ILE A 45 2.50 -10.84 -8.94
CA ILE A 45 3.66 -11.60 -9.43
C ILE A 45 3.73 -11.48 -10.96
N ARG A 46 2.61 -11.71 -11.64
CA ARG A 46 2.57 -11.59 -13.10
C ARG A 46 2.86 -10.18 -13.59
N HIS A 47 2.38 -9.17 -12.88
CA HIS A 47 2.63 -7.78 -13.18
C HIS A 47 4.12 -7.44 -13.01
N ALA A 48 4.76 -7.95 -11.96
CA ALA A 48 6.19 -7.72 -11.70
C ALA A 48 7.07 -8.36 -12.79
N GLU A 49 6.72 -9.56 -13.25
CA GLU A 49 7.41 -10.22 -14.37
C GLU A 49 7.34 -9.41 -15.68
N LEU A 50 6.20 -8.78 -15.95
CA LEU A 50 5.99 -8.00 -17.17
C LEU A 50 6.69 -6.63 -17.12
N PHE A 51 6.91 -6.08 -15.93
CA PHE A 51 7.47 -4.74 -15.73
C PHE A 51 8.61 -4.76 -14.70
N PRO A 52 9.79 -5.33 -15.04
CA PRO A 52 10.90 -5.51 -14.10
C PRO A 52 11.57 -4.20 -13.65
N LYS A 53 11.20 -3.05 -14.25
CA LYS A 53 11.71 -1.72 -13.89
C LYS A 53 10.67 -0.89 -13.12
N MET A 54 9.78 -1.57 -12.39
CA MET A 54 8.72 -0.95 -11.59
C MET A 54 8.63 -1.65 -10.24
N ASN A 55 8.46 -0.86 -9.18
CA ASN A 55 8.15 -1.37 -7.84
C ASN A 55 6.65 -1.62 -7.77
N ILE A 56 6.23 -2.85 -7.43
CA ILE A 56 4.81 -3.25 -7.41
C ILE A 56 4.48 -3.75 -6.00
N LEU A 57 3.42 -3.17 -5.42
CA LEU A 57 2.91 -3.48 -4.08
C LEU A 57 1.42 -3.79 -4.13
#